data_AF-A0A853IXP5-F1
#
_entry.id   AF-A0A853IXP5-F1
#
_cell.length_a   1.000
_cell.length_b   1.000
_cell.length_c   1.000
_cell.angle_alpha   90.00
_cell.angle_beta   90.00
_cell.angle_gamma   90.00
#
_symmetry.space_group_name_H-M   'P 1'
#
loop_
_entity.id
_entity.type
_entity.pdbx_description
1 polymer ?
#
loop_
_entity_poly.entity_id
_entity_poly.type
_entity_poly.pdbx_seq_one_letter_code
_entity_poly.pdbx_strand_id
1 'polypeptide(L)'
;MATKLAQIQLKADSAALAEQLTATAVQPVLANWSQRLDETVPPAKQKEVRDKLDVELKKFADSTHKTVEAQVGKAGEAALVPIFMEKLTEDELKTIIAYLESPVSTKFQALGPEATNAWAKRVIDATRSSVEAGAKNFDTAANRIVSASTGSSNGGKK
;
A
#
# COMPACT_ATOMS: atom_id res chain seq x y z
N MET A 1 -17.98 27.13 2.16
CA MET A 1 -16.83 26.46 2.79
C MET A 1 -16.74 24.98 2.40
N ALA A 2 -17.83 24.20 2.47
CA ALA A 2 -17.82 22.78 2.08
C ALA A 2 -17.25 22.50 0.67
N THR A 3 -17.63 23.28 -0.35
CA THR A 3 -17.05 23.18 -1.71
C THR A 3 -15.55 23.37 -1.73
N LYS A 4 -15.03 24.35 -0.99
CA LYS A 4 -13.59 24.61 -0.90
C LYS A 4 -12.86 23.44 -0.23
N LEU A 5 -13.42 22.89 0.85
CA LEU A 5 -12.86 21.70 1.49
C LEU A 5 -12.87 20.50 0.52
N ALA A 6 -13.96 20.28 -0.22
CA ALA A 6 -14.04 19.23 -1.24
C ALA A 6 -12.97 19.40 -2.32
N GLN A 7 -12.74 20.62 -2.81
CA GLN A 7 -11.68 20.89 -3.79
C GLN A 7 -10.28 20.62 -3.24
N ILE A 8 -10.01 20.94 -1.97
CA ILE A 8 -8.74 20.61 -1.32
C ILE A 8 -8.54 19.09 -1.26
N GLN A 9 -9.56 18.33 -0.85
CA GLN A 9 -9.52 16.87 -0.80
C GLN A 9 -9.34 16.25 -2.19
N LEU A 10 -10.08 16.73 -3.19
CA LEU A 10 -9.92 16.24 -4.56
C LEU A 10 -8.52 16.49 -5.10
N LYS A 11 -7.92 17.65 -4.82
CA LYS A 11 -6.55 17.93 -5.22
C LYS A 11 -5.54 17.00 -4.55
N ALA A 12 -5.77 16.62 -3.30
CA ALA A 12 -4.88 15.73 -2.56
C ALA A 12 -5.03 14.26 -2.96
N ASP A 13 -6.27 13.79 -3.13
CA ASP A 13 -6.58 12.36 -3.11
C ASP A 13 -7.02 11.78 -4.47
N SER A 14 -7.36 12.62 -5.45
CA SER A 14 -7.96 12.15 -6.72
C SER A 14 -7.06 11.18 -7.49
N ALA A 15 -5.75 11.45 -7.55
CA ALA A 15 -4.80 10.58 -8.25
C ALA A 15 -4.72 9.20 -7.58
N ALA A 16 -4.52 9.16 -6.26
CA ALA A 16 -4.45 7.91 -5.51
C ALA A 16 -5.77 7.11 -5.59
N LEU A 17 -6.91 7.79 -5.52
CA LEU A 17 -8.21 7.15 -5.69
C LEU A 17 -8.38 6.57 -7.10
N ALA A 18 -7.97 7.30 -8.14
CA ALA A 18 -8.03 6.84 -9.52
C ALA A 18 -7.14 5.60 -9.74
N GLU A 19 -5.92 5.60 -9.20
CA GLU A 19 -5.01 4.45 -9.23
C GLU A 19 -5.63 3.23 -8.54
N GLN A 20 -6.17 3.40 -7.32
CA GLN A 20 -6.79 2.32 -6.56
C GLN A 20 -8.00 1.70 -7.28
N LEU A 21 -8.89 2.55 -7.79
CA LEU A 21 -10.08 2.09 -8.52
C LEU A 21 -9.71 1.41 -9.84
N THR A 22 -8.69 1.92 -10.53
CA THR A 22 -8.15 1.28 -11.73
C THR A 22 -7.58 -0.09 -11.42
N ALA A 23 -6.73 -0.20 -10.40
CA ALA A 23 -6.15 -1.48 -9.98
C ALA A 23 -7.25 -2.49 -9.62
N THR A 24 -8.27 -2.05 -8.89
CA THR A 24 -9.44 -2.88 -8.53
C THR A 24 -10.18 -3.39 -9.77
N ALA A 25 -10.33 -2.56 -10.80
CA ALA A 25 -11.00 -2.94 -12.04
C ALA A 25 -10.13 -3.87 -12.92
N VAL A 26 -8.82 -3.70 -12.91
CA VAL A 26 -7.87 -4.47 -13.74
C VAL A 26 -7.56 -5.84 -13.15
N GLN A 27 -7.51 -5.97 -11.82
CA GLN A 27 -7.06 -7.18 -11.13
C GLN A 27 -7.81 -8.46 -11.56
N PRO A 28 -9.15 -8.49 -11.69
CA PRO A 28 -9.86 -9.70 -12.08
C PRO A 28 -9.55 -10.13 -13.52
N VAL A 29 -9.32 -9.18 -14.42
CA VAL A 29 -8.96 -9.44 -15.82
C VAL A 29 -7.58 -10.10 -15.88
N LEU A 30 -6.61 -9.54 -15.15
CA LEU A 30 -5.26 -10.11 -15.04
C LEU A 30 -5.30 -11.54 -14.46
N ALA A 31 -6.02 -11.74 -13.36
CA ALA A 31 -6.14 -13.06 -12.73
C ALA A 31 -6.76 -14.10 -13.67
N ASN A 32 -7.84 -13.73 -14.38
CA ASN A 32 -8.51 -14.62 -15.32
C ASN A 32 -7.60 -15.03 -16.49
N TRP A 33 -6.84 -14.09 -17.05
CA TRP A 33 -5.94 -14.39 -18.16
C TRP A 33 -4.71 -15.19 -17.72
N SER A 34 -4.16 -14.91 -16.54
CA SER A 34 -3.04 -15.69 -15.99
C SER A 34 -3.42 -17.18 -15.88
N GLN A 35 -4.60 -17.46 -15.32
CA GLN A 35 -5.11 -18.83 -15.22
C GLN A 35 -5.27 -19.49 -16.59
N ARG A 36 -5.91 -18.79 -17.55
CA ARG A 36 -6.10 -19.33 -18.91
C ARG A 36 -4.78 -19.62 -19.61
N LEU A 37 -3.77 -18.77 -19.43
CA LEU A 37 -2.46 -18.96 -20.04
C LEU A 37 -1.78 -20.23 -19.51
N ASP A 38 -1.85 -20.46 -18.21
CA ASP A 38 -1.26 -21.63 -17.57
C ASP A 38 -1.99 -22.92 -17.99
N GLU A 39 -3.30 -22.86 -18.23
CA GLU A 39 -4.12 -24.01 -18.66
C GLU A 39 -4.00 -24.31 -20.17
N THR A 40 -3.83 -23.29 -21.02
CA THR A 40 -4.02 -23.44 -22.48
C THR A 40 -2.74 -23.25 -23.31
N VAL A 41 -1.67 -22.68 -22.74
CA VAL A 41 -0.45 -22.35 -23.48
C VAL A 41 0.71 -23.28 -23.06
N PRO A 42 1.32 -24.03 -24.00
CA PRO A 42 2.50 -24.84 -23.71
C PRO A 42 3.65 -24.01 -23.12
N PRO A 43 4.45 -24.54 -22.15
CA PRO A 43 5.50 -23.79 -21.47
C PRO A 43 6.47 -23.04 -22.39
N ALA A 44 6.85 -23.66 -23.51
CA ALA A 44 7.76 -23.08 -24.50
C ALA A 44 7.23 -21.79 -25.16
N LYS A 45 5.90 -21.60 -25.19
CA LYS A 45 5.24 -20.42 -25.79
C LYS A 45 4.74 -19.43 -24.75
N GLN A 46 4.73 -19.80 -23.46
CA GLN A 46 4.15 -18.96 -22.41
C GLN A 46 4.81 -17.59 -22.33
N LYS A 47 6.14 -17.49 -22.48
CA LYS A 47 6.83 -16.20 -22.44
C LYS A 47 6.37 -15.26 -23.56
N GLU A 48 6.36 -15.73 -24.80
CA GLU A 48 5.94 -14.92 -25.95
C GLU A 48 4.48 -14.47 -25.82
N VAL A 49 3.60 -15.36 -25.34
CA VAL A 49 2.19 -15.04 -25.13
C VAL A 49 2.02 -14.04 -23.98
N ARG A 50 2.74 -14.21 -22.86
CA ARG A 50 2.75 -13.25 -21.74
C ARG A 50 3.19 -11.86 -22.21
N ASP A 51 4.30 -11.77 -22.95
CA ASP A 51 4.81 -10.48 -23.43
C ASP A 51 3.78 -9.75 -24.32
N LYS A 52 3.02 -10.47 -25.16
CA LYS A 52 1.93 -9.87 -25.98
C LYS A 52 0.73 -9.46 -25.14
N LEU A 53 0.37 -10.25 -24.14
CA LEU A 53 -0.73 -9.93 -23.23
C LEU A 53 -0.42 -8.73 -22.36
N ASP A 54 0.82 -8.58 -21.91
CA ASP A 54 1.25 -7.43 -21.10
C ASP A 54 1.03 -6.11 -21.86
N VAL A 55 1.26 -6.10 -23.18
CA VAL A 55 0.99 -4.94 -24.04
C VAL A 55 -0.51 -4.62 -24.07
N GLU A 56 -1.37 -5.62 -24.26
CA GLU A 56 -2.82 -5.41 -24.29
C GLU A 56 -3.39 -5.05 -22.92
N LEU A 57 -2.87 -5.67 -21.85
CA LEU A 57 -3.23 -5.36 -20.47
C LEU A 57 -2.84 -3.93 -20.12
N LYS A 58 -1.66 -3.46 -20.57
CA LYS A 58 -1.25 -2.07 -20.39
C LYS A 58 -2.21 -1.10 -21.10
N LYS A 59 -2.60 -1.37 -22.34
CA LYS A 59 -3.58 -0.54 -23.07
C LYS A 59 -4.92 -0.50 -22.34
N PHE A 60 -5.39 -1.65 -21.86
CA PHE A 60 -6.61 -1.75 -21.09
C PHE A 60 -6.53 -0.98 -19.77
N ALA A 61 -5.44 -1.13 -19.02
CA ALA A 61 -5.21 -0.41 -17.77
C ALA A 61 -5.13 1.10 -18.00
N ASP A 62 -4.39 1.56 -19.01
CA ASP A 62 -4.26 2.99 -19.36
C ASP A 62 -5.62 3.59 -19.79
N SER A 63 -6.43 2.85 -20.57
CA SER A 63 -7.79 3.26 -20.96
C SER A 63 -8.75 3.30 -19.77
N THR A 64 -8.64 2.31 -18.89
CA THR A 64 -9.45 2.21 -17.66
C THR A 64 -9.10 3.37 -16.73
N HIS A 65 -7.82 3.65 -16.54
CA HIS A 65 -7.34 4.78 -15.74
C HIS A 65 -7.92 6.10 -16.23
N LYS A 66 -7.81 6.41 -17.52
CA LYS A 66 -8.39 7.65 -18.08
C LYS A 66 -9.89 7.77 -17.83
N THR A 67 -10.61 6.66 -17.93
CA THR A 67 -12.06 6.62 -17.67
C THR A 67 -12.37 6.88 -16.20
N VAL A 68 -11.64 6.22 -15.30
CA VAL A 68 -11.79 6.34 -13.85
C VAL A 68 -11.40 7.74 -13.37
N GLU A 69 -10.23 8.24 -13.77
CA GLU A 69 -9.72 9.57 -13.43
C GLU A 69 -10.68 10.68 -13.82
N ALA A 70 -11.23 10.62 -15.05
CA ALA A 70 -12.23 11.57 -15.51
C ALA A 70 -13.50 11.57 -14.64
N GLN A 71 -13.88 10.42 -14.08
CA GLN A 71 -15.06 10.29 -13.24
C GLN A 71 -14.78 10.70 -11.79
N VAL A 72 -13.59 10.42 -11.25
CA VAL A 72 -13.18 10.85 -9.90
C VAL A 72 -13.27 12.38 -9.77
N GLY A 73 -12.75 13.12 -10.77
CA GLY A 73 -12.84 14.57 -10.77
C GLY A 73 -14.28 15.09 -10.88
N LYS A 74 -15.11 14.51 -11.76
CA LYS A 74 -16.49 14.97 -12.00
C LYS A 74 -17.45 14.65 -10.86
N ALA A 75 -17.31 13.48 -10.23
CA ALA A 75 -18.21 13.03 -9.17
C ALA A 75 -17.81 13.57 -7.79
N GLY A 76 -16.57 14.04 -7.64
CA GLY A 76 -15.98 14.41 -6.36
C GLY A 76 -16.78 15.42 -5.55
N GLU A 77 -17.04 16.60 -6.11
CA GLU A 77 -17.76 17.65 -5.36
C GLU A 77 -19.20 17.24 -5.02
N ALA A 78 -19.90 16.62 -5.98
CA ALA A 78 -21.27 16.15 -5.77
C ALA A 78 -21.37 15.08 -4.66
N ALA A 79 -20.33 14.28 -4.46
CA ALA A 79 -20.25 13.29 -3.39
C ALA A 79 -19.83 13.91 -2.04
N LEU A 80 -18.82 14.78 -2.03
CA LEU A 80 -18.19 15.27 -0.81
C LEU A 80 -18.94 16.45 -0.17
N VAL A 81 -19.47 17.38 -0.97
CA VAL A 81 -20.06 18.62 -0.45
C VAL A 81 -21.29 18.35 0.45
N PRO A 82 -22.24 17.49 0.07
CA PRO A 82 -23.38 17.19 0.95
C PRO A 82 -22.96 16.59 2.29
N ILE A 83 -21.97 15.68 2.28
CA ILE A 83 -21.42 15.06 3.48
C ILE A 83 -20.81 16.13 4.40
N PHE A 84 -19.99 17.02 3.85
CA PHE A 84 -19.37 18.08 4.64
C PHE A 84 -20.38 19.09 5.19
N MET A 85 -21.43 19.43 4.43
CA MET A 85 -22.50 20.30 4.92
C MET A 85 -23.35 19.65 6.02
N GLU A 86 -23.55 18.34 5.94
CA GLU A 86 -24.33 17.59 6.94
C GLU A 86 -23.53 17.36 8.23
N LYS A 87 -22.22 17.10 8.12
CA LYS A 87 -21.39 16.63 9.24
C LYS A 87 -20.55 17.71 9.90
N LEU A 88 -20.35 18.86 9.27
CA LEU A 88 -19.48 19.91 9.77
C LEU A 88 -20.20 21.25 9.83
N THR A 89 -19.99 21.96 10.94
CA THR A 89 -20.41 23.36 11.09
C THR A 89 -19.55 24.30 10.25
N GLU A 90 -20.02 25.53 10.04
CA GLU A 90 -19.26 26.53 9.30
C GLU A 90 -17.90 26.84 9.95
N ASP A 91 -17.86 26.88 11.29
CA ASP A 91 -16.64 27.18 12.03
C ASP A 91 -15.63 26.02 12.01
N GLU A 92 -16.10 24.77 12.03
CA GLU A 92 -15.26 23.59 11.82
C GLU A 92 -14.69 23.58 10.40
N LEU A 93 -15.51 23.86 9.38
CA LEU A 93 -15.05 23.95 8.00
C LEU A 93 -13.98 25.03 7.83
N LYS A 94 -14.18 26.23 8.42
CA LYS A 94 -13.19 27.31 8.40
C LYS A 94 -11.89 26.88 9.07
N THR A 95 -11.98 26.23 10.23
CA THR A 95 -10.82 25.76 10.99
C THR A 95 -10.02 24.73 10.20
N ILE A 96 -10.69 23.74 9.61
CA ILE A 96 -10.05 22.71 8.78
C ILE A 96 -9.38 23.35 7.55
N ILE A 97 -10.09 24.22 6.82
CA ILE A 97 -9.54 24.88 5.63
C ILE A 97 -8.32 25.74 5.98
N ALA A 98 -8.41 26.54 7.05
CA ALA A 98 -7.29 27.38 7.51
C ALA A 98 -6.07 26.53 7.88
N TYR A 99 -6.28 25.37 8.51
CA TYR A 99 -5.20 24.43 8.81
C TYR A 99 -4.60 23.82 7.54
N LEU A 100 -5.42 23.33 6.61
CA LEU A 100 -4.95 22.69 5.37
C LEU A 100 -4.19 23.65 4.45
N GLU A 101 -4.56 24.94 4.43
CA GLU A 101 -3.88 25.97 3.64
C GLU A 101 -2.69 26.60 4.38
N SER A 102 -2.49 26.29 5.65
CA SER A 102 -1.42 26.88 6.45
C SER A 102 -0.04 26.41 6.01
N PRO A 103 0.90 27.32 5.69
CA PRO A 103 2.29 26.96 5.42
C PRO A 103 2.96 26.21 6.58
N VAL A 104 2.50 26.48 7.82
CA VAL A 104 3.00 25.79 9.01
C VAL A 104 2.52 24.35 9.04
N SER A 105 1.30 24.06 8.60
CA SER A 105 0.77 22.70 8.46
C SER A 105 1.57 21.91 7.41
N THR A 106 1.82 22.51 6.24
CA THR A 106 2.69 21.90 5.22
C THR A 106 4.09 21.62 5.75
N LYS A 107 4.70 22.60 6.45
CA LYS A 107 6.01 22.41 7.08
C LYS A 107 6.00 21.28 8.09
N PHE A 108 4.97 21.19 8.92
CA PHE A 108 4.83 20.13 9.92
C PHE A 108 4.74 18.74 9.28
N GLN A 109 3.94 18.58 8.21
CA GLN A 109 3.84 17.33 7.46
C GLN A 109 5.18 16.92 6.84
N ALA A 110 5.92 17.88 6.27
CA ALA A 110 7.22 17.62 5.65
C ALA A 110 8.30 17.17 6.65
N LEU A 111 8.17 17.54 7.94
CA LEU A 111 9.08 17.10 9.01
C LEU A 111 8.81 15.66 9.49
N GLY A 112 7.68 15.07 9.12
CA GLY A 112 7.25 13.73 9.57
C GLY A 112 8.33 12.65 9.40
N PRO A 113 8.86 12.44 8.18
CA PRO A 113 9.88 11.39 7.95
C PRO A 113 11.15 11.57 8.78
N GLU A 114 11.63 12.81 8.94
CA GLU A 114 12.82 13.11 9.76
C GLU A 114 12.57 12.79 11.24
N ALA A 115 11.44 13.25 11.77
CA ALA A 115 11.05 12.98 13.15
C ALA A 115 10.87 11.48 13.42
N THR A 116 10.20 10.75 12.51
CA THR A 116 10.03 9.30 12.58
C THR A 116 11.38 8.58 12.57
N ASN A 117 12.31 8.99 11.70
CA ASN A 117 13.66 8.39 11.64
C ASN A 117 14.45 8.62 12.94
N ALA A 118 14.39 9.84 13.49
CA ALA A 118 15.04 10.16 14.76
C ALA A 118 14.46 9.34 15.92
N TRP A 119 13.13 9.17 15.95
CA TRP A 119 12.46 8.32 16.94
C TRP A 119 12.82 6.84 16.78
N ALA A 120 12.80 6.31 15.56
CA ALA A 120 13.17 4.93 15.26
C ALA A 120 14.61 4.62 15.70
N LYS A 121 15.55 5.52 15.42
CA LYS A 121 16.94 5.40 15.89
C LYS A 121 17.02 5.29 17.42
N ARG A 122 16.28 6.12 18.15
CA ARG A 122 16.22 6.05 19.62
C ARG A 122 15.68 4.71 20.12
N VAL A 123 14.64 4.17 19.48
CA VAL A 123 14.07 2.85 19.83
C VAL A 123 15.07 1.74 19.57
N ILE A 124 15.75 1.76 18.42
CA ILE A 124 16.79 0.78 18.07
C ILE A 124 17.92 0.83 19.10
N ASP A 125 18.43 2.02 19.41
CA ASP A 125 19.54 2.18 20.34
C ASP A 125 19.15 1.73 21.77
N ALA A 126 17.90 1.97 22.19
CA ALA A 126 17.41 1.54 23.50
C ALA A 126 17.12 0.03 23.61
N THR A 127 16.74 -0.63 22.51
CA THR A 127 16.36 -2.05 22.52
C THR A 127 17.48 -2.99 22.09
N ARG A 128 18.55 -2.49 21.45
CA ARG A 128 19.64 -3.28 20.87
C ARG A 128 20.14 -4.41 21.76
N SER A 129 20.57 -4.10 22.99
CA SER A 129 21.15 -5.10 23.90
C SER A 129 20.15 -6.20 24.28
N SER A 130 18.88 -5.84 24.50
CA SER A 130 17.84 -6.81 24.83
C SER A 130 17.53 -7.74 23.66
N VAL A 131 17.47 -7.19 22.45
CA VAL A 131 17.27 -7.97 21.22
C VAL A 131 18.44 -8.91 20.97
N GLU A 132 19.68 -8.43 21.11
CA GLU A 132 20.90 -9.25 20.98
C GLU A 132 20.93 -10.40 21.99
N ALA A 133 20.55 -10.15 23.25
CA ALA A 133 20.44 -11.20 24.27
C ALA A 133 19.34 -12.22 23.90
N GLY A 134 18.19 -11.75 23.42
CA GLY A 134 17.11 -12.60 22.93
C GLY A 134 17.55 -13.50 21.77
N ALA A 135 18.29 -12.94 20.80
CA ALA A 135 18.82 -13.69 19.65
C ALA A 135 19.78 -14.81 20.11
N LYS A 136 20.70 -14.50 21.02
CA LYS A 136 21.62 -15.52 21.56
C LYS A 136 20.89 -16.65 22.30
N ASN A 137 19.84 -16.32 23.04
CA ASN A 137 19.00 -17.30 23.73
C ASN A 137 18.28 -18.20 22.72
N PHE A 138 17.75 -17.61 21.65
CA PHE A 138 17.14 -18.35 20.55
C PHE A 138 18.15 -19.31 19.89
N ASP A 139 19.34 -18.84 19.52
CA ASP A 139 20.37 -19.68 18.89
C ASP A 139 20.75 -20.89 19.76
N THR A 140 20.86 -20.67 21.07
CA THR A 140 21.14 -21.73 22.04
C THR A 140 20.03 -22.77 22.04
N ALA A 141 18.76 -22.34 22.05
CA ALA A 141 17.62 -23.24 22.01
C ALA A 141 17.52 -23.99 20.67
N ALA A 142 17.72 -23.28 19.55
CA ALA A 142 17.69 -23.85 18.21
C ALA A 142 18.76 -24.93 18.03
N ASN A 143 20.01 -24.65 18.41
CA ASN A 143 21.12 -25.61 18.32
C ASN A 143 20.85 -26.90 19.11
N ARG A 144 20.27 -26.78 20.30
CA ARG A 144 19.86 -27.93 21.11
C ARG A 144 18.79 -28.77 20.41
N ILE A 145 17.77 -28.15 19.82
CA ILE A 145 16.70 -28.83 19.10
C ILE A 145 17.26 -29.56 17.87
N VAL A 146 18.07 -28.88 17.06
CA VAL A 146 18.69 -29.47 15.86
C VAL A 146 19.58 -30.63 16.25
N SER A 147 20.45 -30.48 17.26
CA SER A 147 21.36 -31.54 17.71
C SER A 147 20.62 -32.77 18.27
N ALA A 148 19.49 -32.56 18.97
CA ALA A 148 18.64 -33.64 19.45
C ALA A 148 17.98 -34.42 18.29
N SER A 149 17.65 -33.74 17.19
CA SER A 149 17.11 -34.40 15.99
C SER A 149 18.17 -35.22 15.22
N THR A 150 19.45 -34.81 15.26
CA THR A 150 20.55 -35.53 14.60
C THR A 150 21.16 -36.64 15.46
N GLY A 151 21.00 -36.60 16.79
CA GLY A 151 21.52 -37.61 17.72
C GLY A 151 20.69 -38.90 17.82
N SER A 152 19.48 -38.93 17.25
CA SER A 152 18.57 -40.09 17.32
C SER A 152 18.83 -41.15 16.25
N SER A 153 19.77 -40.96 15.32
CA SER A 153 20.03 -41.88 14.21
C SER A 153 21.16 -42.90 14.43
N ASN A 154 21.74 -43.04 15.64
CA ASN A 154 22.87 -43.97 15.86
C ASN A 154 22.60 -45.11 16.87
N GLY A 155 21.34 -45.42 17.16
CA GLY A 155 20.94 -46.48 18.11
C GLY A 155 20.47 -47.79 17.49
N GLY A 156 20.87 -48.12 16.26
CA GLY A 156 20.28 -49.25 15.51
C GLY A 156 21.29 -50.11 14.74
N LYS A 157 22.26 -50.72 15.43
CA LYS A 157 22.87 -51.99 15.00
C LYS A 157 23.76 -52.60 16.10
N LYS A 158 23.21 -53.54 16.85
CA LYS A 158 23.81 -54.85 17.08
C LYS A 158 22.81 -55.82 17.66
#